data_AF-A0A945CQV8-F1
#
_entry.id   AF-A0A945CQV8-F1
#
_cell.length_a   1.000
_cell.length_b   1.000
_cell.length_c   1.000
_cell.angle_alpha   90.00
_cell.angle_beta   90.00
_cell.angle_gamma   90.00
#
_symmetry.space_group_name_H-M   'P 1'
#
loop_
_entity.id
_entity.type
_entity.pdbx_description
1 polymer ?
#
loop_
_entity_poly.entity_id
_entity_poly.type
_entity_poly.pdbx_seq_one_letter_code
_entity_poly.pdbx_strand_id
1 'polypeptide(L)'
;MNEERAQQFDAALAKLPRVQLSSLKPTPLEPMARLSEQLGGPPLYIKRDDLTGLAFGGNKTRMLEFSLADALEAGADTIVCGAAVQSNYCRQMAAACAKLGLELHLVLRPVRPIDLEESQGNNLLQRLCGAHVSVIREFDHPSQRQAIAAKIEEQKKLGKKVYHPRQDDTVDLDALAYAEAGVELARQCEE
;
A
#
# COMPACT_ATOMS: atom_id res chain seq x y z
N MET A 1 -0.24 -11.53 25.15
CA MET A 1 -0.76 -10.13 25.05
C MET A 1 -1.85 -9.92 26.12
N ASN A 2 -2.20 -8.69 26.55
CA ASN A 2 -3.40 -8.53 27.39
C ASN A 2 -4.64 -8.65 26.48
N GLU A 3 -5.36 -9.77 26.58
CA GLU A 3 -6.50 -10.10 25.73
C GLU A 3 -7.63 -9.05 25.80
N GLU A 4 -7.85 -8.44 26.97
CA GLU A 4 -8.82 -7.36 27.13
C GLU A 4 -8.42 -6.14 26.28
N ARG A 5 -7.13 -5.79 26.26
CA ARG A 5 -6.62 -4.69 25.41
C ARG A 5 -6.71 -5.03 23.93
N ALA A 6 -6.47 -6.28 23.55
CA ALA A 6 -6.61 -6.73 22.17
C ALA A 6 -8.06 -6.63 21.69
N GLN A 7 -9.03 -7.04 22.52
CA GLN A 7 -10.46 -6.92 22.22
C GLN A 7 -10.91 -5.46 22.16
N GLN A 8 -10.42 -4.59 23.04
CA GLN A 8 -10.68 -3.15 22.97
C GLN A 8 -10.14 -2.55 21.66
N PHE A 9 -8.93 -2.94 21.26
CA PHE A 9 -8.34 -2.52 19.99
C PHE A 9 -9.17 -3.00 18.79
N ASP A 10 -9.54 -4.28 18.74
CA ASP A 10 -10.36 -4.85 17.67
C ASP A 10 -11.71 -4.14 17.55
N ALA A 11 -12.37 -3.87 18.69
CA ALA A 11 -13.64 -3.15 18.73
C ALA A 11 -13.52 -1.68 18.29
N ALA A 12 -12.37 -1.04 18.52
CA ALA A 12 -12.09 0.30 18.01
C ALA A 12 -11.81 0.27 16.50
N LEU A 13 -11.02 -0.69 16.03
CA LEU A 13 -10.66 -0.86 14.63
C LEU A 13 -11.89 -1.16 13.76
N ALA A 14 -12.82 -1.97 14.26
CA ALA A 14 -14.06 -2.32 13.57
C ALA A 14 -15.00 -1.12 13.31
N LYS A 15 -14.77 0.03 13.95
CA LYS A 15 -15.52 1.27 13.72
C LYS A 15 -14.96 2.10 12.58
N LEU A 16 -13.75 1.80 12.12
CA LEU A 16 -13.10 2.56 11.05
C LEU A 16 -13.60 2.07 9.68
N PRO A 17 -13.79 3.00 8.72
CA PRO A 17 -14.10 2.66 7.34
C PRO A 17 -13.03 1.74 6.77
N ARG A 18 -13.46 0.69 6.06
CA ARG A 18 -12.55 -0.31 5.49
C ARG A 18 -13.10 -0.91 4.22
N VAL A 19 -12.22 -1.09 3.22
CA VAL A 19 -12.48 -1.89 2.02
C VAL A 19 -11.72 -3.21 2.07
N GLN A 20 -12.32 -4.28 1.56
CA GLN A 20 -11.67 -5.60 1.52
C GLN A 20 -10.73 -5.72 0.30
N LEU A 21 -9.43 -5.65 0.54
CA LEU A 21 -8.41 -5.78 -0.51
C LEU A 21 -7.58 -7.05 -0.35
N SER A 22 -7.20 -7.42 0.87
CA SER A 22 -6.44 -8.64 1.11
C SER A 22 -7.30 -9.87 0.82
N SER A 23 -6.74 -10.85 0.10
CA SER A 23 -7.41 -12.15 -0.09
C SER A 23 -7.14 -13.12 1.06
N LEU A 24 -6.15 -12.84 1.90
CA LEU A 24 -5.73 -13.69 3.01
C LEU A 24 -5.44 -12.83 4.24
N LYS A 25 -6.26 -12.99 5.29
CA LYS A 25 -6.05 -12.48 6.65
C LYS A 25 -6.66 -13.52 7.63
N PRO A 26 -5.94 -13.95 8.68
CA PRO A 26 -4.55 -13.59 8.99
C PRO A 26 -3.55 -14.16 7.97
N THR A 27 -2.44 -13.47 7.74
CA THR A 27 -1.34 -14.01 6.90
C THR A 27 -0.54 -15.05 7.70
N PRO A 28 0.12 -16.04 7.07
CA PRO A 28 0.85 -17.08 7.80
C PRO A 28 2.03 -16.55 8.63
N LEU A 29 2.26 -17.15 9.80
CA LEU A 29 3.53 -17.09 10.53
C LEU A 29 4.24 -18.44 10.34
N GLU A 30 5.37 -18.46 9.65
CA GLU A 30 6.03 -19.70 9.24
C GLU A 30 7.39 -19.86 9.92
N PRO A 31 7.75 -21.06 10.43
CA PRO A 31 9.08 -21.33 10.93
C PRO A 31 10.09 -21.43 9.79
N MET A 32 11.25 -20.80 9.94
CA MET A 32 12.36 -20.86 8.98
C MET A 32 13.41 -21.90 9.40
N ALA A 33 12.98 -23.15 9.60
CA ALA A 33 13.78 -24.20 10.25
C ALA A 33 15.18 -24.39 9.63
N ARG A 34 15.27 -24.44 8.29
CA ARG A 34 16.56 -24.60 7.58
C ARG A 34 17.50 -23.41 7.78
N LEU A 35 16.96 -22.19 7.83
CA LEU A 35 17.78 -20.99 8.06
C LEU A 35 18.26 -20.94 9.51
N SER A 36 17.39 -21.29 10.47
CA SER A 36 17.78 -21.42 11.87
C SER A 36 18.90 -22.44 12.06
N GLU A 37 18.79 -23.63 11.46
CA GLU A 37 19.83 -24.65 11.52
C GLU A 37 21.16 -24.15 10.92
N GLN A 38 21.11 -23.53 9.74
CA GLN A 38 22.29 -22.99 9.07
C GLN A 38 23.03 -21.93 9.90
N LEU A 39 22.31 -21.15 10.72
CA LEU A 39 22.88 -20.11 11.57
C LEU A 39 23.28 -20.60 12.97
N GLY A 40 22.98 -21.86 13.32
CA GLY A 40 23.19 -22.39 14.66
C GLY A 40 22.18 -21.86 15.70
N GLY A 41 21.01 -21.41 15.24
CA GLY A 41 19.98 -20.74 16.04
C GLY A 41 20.09 -19.20 16.03
N PRO A 42 19.14 -18.49 16.69
CA PRO A 42 17.93 -19.00 17.37
C PRO A 42 16.85 -19.50 16.39
N PRO A 43 15.70 -20.03 16.88
CA PRO A 43 14.52 -20.24 16.05
C PRO A 43 14.10 -18.93 15.37
N LEU A 44 13.93 -18.99 14.05
CA LEU A 44 13.55 -17.87 13.22
C LEU A 44 12.18 -18.14 12.62
N TYR A 45 11.38 -17.09 12.53
CA TYR A 45 10.04 -17.11 11.97
C TYR A 45 9.87 -15.97 10.98
N ILE A 46 8.96 -16.13 10.02
CA ILE A 46 8.60 -15.10 9.06
C ILE A 46 7.09 -14.89 9.04
N LYS A 47 6.68 -13.62 9.16
CA LYS A 47 5.30 -13.18 8.98
C LYS A 47 5.07 -12.89 7.49
N ARG A 48 4.31 -13.73 6.80
CA ARG A 48 4.15 -13.76 5.34
C ARG A 48 3.17 -12.71 4.79
N ASP A 49 3.41 -11.44 5.12
CA ASP A 49 2.62 -10.31 4.60
C ASP A 49 2.82 -10.06 3.09
N ASP A 50 3.76 -10.76 2.45
CA ASP A 50 3.81 -10.88 1.00
C ASP A 50 2.58 -11.60 0.42
N LEU A 51 1.90 -12.44 1.20
CA LEU A 51 0.75 -13.26 0.75
C LEU A 51 -0.61 -12.55 0.85
N THR A 52 -0.66 -11.21 0.94
CA THR A 52 -1.93 -10.45 0.95
C THR A 52 -2.67 -10.44 -0.39
N GLY A 53 -2.08 -11.01 -1.45
CA GLY A 53 -2.75 -11.38 -2.71
C GLY A 53 -2.92 -10.28 -3.76
N LEU A 54 -3.17 -9.02 -3.35
CA LEU A 54 -3.46 -7.93 -4.29
C LEU A 54 -2.25 -7.60 -5.19
N ALA A 55 -2.31 -8.03 -6.46
CA ALA A 55 -1.22 -7.95 -7.43
C ALA A 55 0.12 -8.39 -6.83
N PHE A 56 0.24 -9.67 -6.48
CA PHE A 56 1.36 -10.27 -5.73
C PHE A 56 1.48 -9.84 -4.26
N GLY A 57 0.51 -9.10 -3.73
CA GLY A 57 0.40 -8.80 -2.31
C GLY A 57 1.51 -7.89 -1.78
N GLY A 58 1.80 -8.00 -0.48
CA GLY A 58 2.71 -7.15 0.25
C GLY A 58 2.05 -6.34 1.36
N ASN A 59 2.91 -5.61 2.05
CA ASN A 59 2.57 -4.90 3.28
C ASN A 59 1.60 -3.72 3.05
N LYS A 60 1.59 -3.14 1.84
CA LYS A 60 0.75 -1.97 1.52
C LYS A 60 -0.72 -2.32 1.35
N THR A 61 -1.05 -3.56 0.99
CA THR A 61 -2.44 -4.01 0.90
C THR A 61 -3.20 -3.73 2.20
N ARG A 62 -2.60 -4.01 3.37
CA ARG A 62 -3.23 -3.73 4.67
C ARG A 62 -3.55 -2.25 4.86
N MET A 63 -2.59 -1.40 4.50
CA MET A 63 -2.67 0.05 4.65
C MET A 63 -3.72 0.66 3.71
N LEU A 64 -3.81 0.13 2.49
CA LEU A 64 -4.77 0.57 1.47
C LEU A 64 -6.23 0.25 1.83
N GLU A 65 -6.48 -0.76 2.68
CA GLU A 65 -7.85 -1.08 3.13
C GLU A 65 -8.50 0.08 3.89
N PHE A 66 -7.71 0.90 4.60
CA PHE A 66 -8.20 2.05 5.35
C PHE A 66 -8.10 3.34 4.52
N SER A 67 -6.94 3.61 3.91
CA SER A 67 -6.74 4.86 3.16
C SER A 67 -7.65 4.98 1.93
N LEU A 68 -7.98 3.88 1.24
CA LEU A 68 -8.94 3.93 0.15
C LEU A 68 -10.39 3.90 0.60
N ALA A 69 -10.68 3.40 1.82
CA ALA A 69 -12.00 3.58 2.41
C ALA A 69 -12.25 5.05 2.76
N ASP A 70 -11.26 5.73 3.34
CA ASP A 70 -11.28 7.18 3.59
C ASP A 70 -11.47 7.98 2.28
N ALA A 71 -10.76 7.62 1.21
CA ALA A 71 -10.95 8.24 -0.10
C ALA A 71 -12.38 8.08 -0.64
N LEU A 72 -12.98 6.89 -0.48
CA LEU A 72 -14.35 6.62 -0.91
C LEU A 72 -15.37 7.39 -0.08
N GLU A 73 -15.19 7.50 1.24
CA GLU A 73 -16.05 8.32 2.10
C GLU A 73 -15.97 9.81 1.76
N ALA A 74 -14.79 10.30 1.41
CA ALA A 74 -14.60 11.65 0.88
C ALA A 74 -15.25 11.85 -0.50
N GLY A 75 -15.81 10.80 -1.11
CA GLY A 75 -16.45 10.82 -2.42
C GLY A 75 -15.46 11.01 -3.57
N ALA A 76 -14.21 10.60 -3.39
CA ALA A 76 -13.19 10.69 -4.42
C ALA A 76 -13.49 9.75 -5.58
N ASP A 77 -13.21 10.22 -6.80
CA ASP A 77 -13.28 9.42 -8.03
C ASP A 77 -11.89 9.18 -8.64
N THR A 78 -10.88 9.95 -8.19
CA THR A 78 -9.54 9.96 -8.77
C THR A 78 -8.50 10.03 -7.67
N ILE A 79 -7.49 9.16 -7.73
CA ILE A 79 -6.32 9.17 -6.86
C ILE A 79 -5.13 9.72 -7.65
N VAL A 80 -4.38 10.65 -7.06
CA VAL A 80 -3.10 11.11 -7.62
C VAL A 80 -2.00 10.92 -6.59
N CYS A 81 -0.99 10.12 -6.92
CA CYS A 81 0.17 9.90 -6.05
C CYS A 81 1.42 9.49 -6.86
N GLY A 82 2.52 9.20 -6.17
CA GLY A 82 3.77 8.86 -6.83
C GLY A 82 4.84 8.33 -5.89
N ALA A 83 5.74 7.52 -6.43
CA ALA A 83 6.93 7.01 -5.74
C ALA A 83 8.01 6.65 -6.78
N ALA A 84 8.99 5.80 -6.43
CA ALA A 84 9.94 5.29 -7.42
C ALA A 84 9.24 4.43 -8.50
N VAL A 85 9.81 4.33 -9.70
CA VAL A 85 9.25 3.56 -10.83
C VAL A 85 8.94 2.10 -10.45
N GLN A 86 9.81 1.44 -9.68
CA GLN A 86 9.61 0.06 -9.22
C GLN A 86 8.88 -0.05 -7.87
N SER A 87 8.09 0.95 -7.49
CA SER A 87 7.41 0.96 -6.18
C SER A 87 6.36 -0.14 -6.03
N ASN A 88 6.53 -0.98 -5.01
CA ASN A 88 5.51 -1.95 -4.57
C ASN A 88 4.23 -1.26 -4.09
N TYR A 89 4.34 -0.05 -3.51
CA TYR A 89 3.18 0.76 -3.12
C TYR A 89 2.36 1.15 -4.34
N CYS A 90 3.00 1.68 -5.39
CA CYS A 90 2.30 2.08 -6.61
C CYS A 90 1.65 0.89 -7.31
N ARG A 91 2.29 -0.28 -7.32
CA ARG A 91 1.68 -1.51 -7.85
C ARG A 91 0.40 -1.89 -7.09
N GLN A 92 0.48 -1.97 -5.76
CA GLN A 92 -0.69 -2.33 -4.94
C GLN A 92 -1.79 -1.27 -5.01
N MET A 93 -1.43 0.03 -5.06
CA MET A 93 -2.37 1.13 -5.29
C MET A 93 -3.09 1.00 -6.63
N ALA A 94 -2.37 0.70 -7.71
CA ALA A 94 -2.97 0.49 -9.04
C ALA A 94 -3.98 -0.66 -9.04
N ALA A 95 -3.62 -1.80 -8.46
CA ALA A 95 -4.52 -2.93 -8.35
C ALA A 95 -5.74 -2.63 -7.46
N ALA A 96 -5.55 -1.89 -6.37
CA ALA A 96 -6.64 -1.50 -5.47
C ALA A 96 -7.61 -0.53 -6.16
N CYS A 97 -7.10 0.51 -6.81
CA CYS A 97 -7.91 1.49 -7.54
C CYS A 97 -8.71 0.81 -8.65
N ALA A 98 -8.07 -0.09 -9.42
CA ALA A 98 -8.75 -0.88 -10.44
C ALA A 98 -9.91 -1.71 -9.86
N LYS A 99 -9.70 -2.36 -8.71
CA LYS A 99 -10.73 -3.16 -8.03
C LYS A 99 -11.89 -2.31 -7.50
N LEU A 100 -11.62 -1.08 -7.07
CA LEU A 100 -12.59 -0.15 -6.49
C LEU A 100 -13.26 0.78 -7.52
N GLY A 101 -12.83 0.74 -8.79
CA GLY A 101 -13.34 1.62 -9.83
C GLY A 101 -12.86 3.08 -9.71
N LEU A 102 -11.72 3.31 -9.04
CA LEU A 102 -11.10 4.63 -8.91
C LEU A 102 -10.11 4.86 -10.05
N GLU A 103 -10.14 6.05 -10.65
CA GLU A 103 -9.10 6.46 -11.60
C GLU A 103 -7.79 6.71 -10.85
N LEU A 104 -6.65 6.28 -11.39
CA LEU A 104 -5.35 6.46 -10.74
C LEU A 104 -4.35 7.12 -11.68
N HIS A 105 -3.78 8.25 -11.24
CA HIS A 105 -2.62 8.88 -11.86
C HIS A 105 -1.38 8.66 -11.00
N LEU A 106 -0.35 8.06 -11.59
CA LEU A 106 0.93 7.80 -10.96
C LEU A 106 2.01 8.69 -11.57
N VAL A 107 2.62 9.54 -10.74
CA VAL A 107 3.80 10.33 -11.11
C VAL A 107 5.04 9.64 -10.52
N LEU A 108 5.76 8.90 -11.35
CA LEU A 108 6.87 8.05 -10.92
C LEU A 108 8.23 8.72 -11.12
N ARG A 109 9.13 8.49 -10.16
CA ARG A 109 10.50 8.98 -10.19
C ARG A 109 11.48 7.87 -10.56
N PRO A 110 12.35 8.06 -11.57
CA PRO A 110 13.42 7.10 -11.85
C PRO A 110 14.42 7.08 -10.70
N VAL A 111 14.92 5.88 -10.39
CA VAL A 111 16.06 5.67 -9.47
C VAL A 111 17.25 5.06 -10.20
N ARG A 112 17.03 4.53 -11.41
CA ARG A 112 18.02 3.94 -12.31
C ARG A 112 17.76 4.43 -13.73
N PRO A 113 18.79 4.54 -14.59
CA PRO A 113 18.61 4.95 -15.99
C PRO A 113 17.57 4.11 -16.76
N ILE A 114 17.58 2.79 -16.58
CA ILE A 114 16.64 1.86 -17.22
C ILE A 114 15.16 2.17 -16.91
N ASP A 115 14.88 2.86 -15.81
CA ASP A 115 13.51 3.22 -15.43
C ASP A 115 12.88 4.24 -16.41
N LEU A 116 13.70 4.94 -17.20
CA LEU A 116 13.26 5.87 -18.26
C LEU A 116 13.03 5.18 -19.61
N GLU A 117 13.60 3.99 -19.80
CA GLU A 117 13.65 3.31 -21.10
C GLU A 117 12.66 2.14 -21.14
N GLU A 118 12.49 1.43 -20.02
CA GLU A 118 11.74 0.18 -19.97
C GLU A 118 10.56 0.22 -19.00
N SER A 119 9.44 -0.37 -19.44
CA SER A 119 8.31 -0.68 -18.58
C SER A 119 8.30 -2.16 -18.23
N GLN A 120 9.03 -2.51 -17.17
CA GLN A 120 9.12 -3.87 -16.62
C GLN A 120 8.78 -3.92 -15.13
N GLY A 121 8.64 -5.13 -14.57
CA GLY A 121 8.38 -5.34 -13.15
C GLY A 121 7.14 -4.60 -12.64
N ASN A 122 7.28 -3.85 -11.55
CA ASN A 122 6.18 -3.10 -10.95
C ASN A 122 5.62 -2.02 -11.89
N ASN A 123 6.45 -1.34 -12.70
CA ASN A 123 5.98 -0.33 -13.67
C ASN A 123 5.05 -0.96 -14.72
N LEU A 124 5.40 -2.15 -15.23
CA LEU A 124 4.54 -2.89 -16.14
C LEU A 124 3.19 -3.23 -15.49
N LEU A 125 3.22 -3.76 -14.27
CA LEU A 125 2.01 -4.16 -13.54
C LEU A 125 1.10 -2.96 -13.23
N GLN A 126 1.68 -1.81 -12.84
CA GLN A 126 0.92 -0.58 -12.61
C GLN A 126 0.11 -0.18 -13.86
N ARG A 127 0.73 -0.25 -15.04
CA ARG A 127 0.08 0.04 -16.32
C ARG A 127 -0.97 -1.00 -16.70
N LEU A 128 -0.68 -2.28 -16.49
CA LEU A 128 -1.64 -3.37 -16.76
C LEU A 128 -2.87 -3.30 -15.85
N CYS A 129 -2.73 -2.78 -14.63
CA CYS A 129 -3.85 -2.45 -13.75
C CYS A 129 -4.61 -1.18 -14.16
N GLY A 130 -4.27 -0.53 -15.28
CA GLY A 130 -5.00 0.62 -15.81
C GLY A 130 -4.59 1.98 -15.23
N ALA A 131 -3.48 2.07 -14.49
CA ALA A 131 -3.02 3.37 -13.98
C ALA A 131 -2.46 4.28 -15.10
N HIS A 132 -2.77 5.57 -15.03
CA HIS A 132 -2.17 6.60 -15.87
C HIS A 132 -0.77 6.94 -15.35
N VAL A 133 0.25 6.30 -15.90
CA VAL A 133 1.64 6.43 -15.44
C VAL A 133 2.40 7.51 -16.22
N SER A 134 2.93 8.50 -15.50
CA SER A 134 3.90 9.49 -15.97
C SER A 134 5.23 9.29 -15.24
N VAL A 135 6.31 9.01 -15.97
CA VAL A 135 7.66 8.94 -15.41
C VAL A 135 8.35 10.28 -15.64
N ILE A 136 8.77 10.96 -14.58
CA ILE A 136 9.54 12.21 -14.70
C ILE A 136 10.99 11.92 -15.12
N ARG A 137 11.70 12.91 -15.64
CA ARG A 137 13.10 12.72 -16.07
C ARG A 137 14.09 12.90 -14.92
N GLU A 138 13.67 13.63 -13.90
CA GLU A 138 14.49 14.01 -12.77
C GLU A 138 14.54 12.89 -11.73
N PHE A 139 15.73 12.69 -11.14
CA PHE A 139 15.98 11.61 -10.17
C PHE A 139 15.78 12.09 -8.72
N ASP A 140 15.08 13.21 -8.51
CA ASP A 140 14.91 13.84 -7.21
C ASP A 140 13.44 13.96 -6.75
N HIS A 141 13.27 14.01 -5.42
CA HIS A 141 11.95 14.11 -4.79
C HIS A 141 11.25 15.47 -4.98
N PRO A 142 11.93 16.63 -4.90
CA PRO A 142 11.32 17.93 -5.21
C PRO A 142 10.57 17.99 -6.55
N SER A 143 11.21 17.56 -7.64
CA SER A 143 10.62 17.53 -8.98
C SER A 143 9.38 16.64 -9.04
N GLN A 144 9.44 15.48 -8.38
CA GLN A 144 8.28 14.59 -8.24
C GLN A 144 7.12 15.25 -7.49
N ARG A 145 7.39 15.91 -6.36
CA ARG A 145 6.33 16.59 -5.58
C ARG A 145 5.67 17.69 -6.40
N GLN A 146 6.46 18.47 -7.14
CA GLN A 146 5.93 19.51 -8.02
C GLN A 146 5.04 18.93 -9.13
N ALA A 147 5.48 17.83 -9.76
CA ALA A 147 4.71 17.15 -10.80
C ALA A 147 3.41 16.51 -10.26
N ILE A 148 3.43 15.94 -9.05
CA ILE A 148 2.22 15.46 -8.37
C ILE A 148 1.25 16.61 -8.12
N ALA A 149 1.72 17.73 -7.55
CA ALA A 149 0.88 18.90 -7.30
C ALA A 149 0.26 19.45 -8.59
N ALA A 150 1.05 19.53 -9.67
CA ALA A 150 0.55 19.95 -10.97
C ALA A 150 -0.53 18.99 -11.52
N LYS A 151 -0.33 17.67 -11.39
CA LYS A 151 -1.31 16.66 -11.83
C LYS A 151 -2.60 16.73 -11.01
N ILE A 152 -2.52 16.97 -9.69
CA ILE A 152 -3.70 17.18 -8.85
C ILE A 152 -4.52 18.36 -9.37
N GLU A 153 -3.89 19.51 -9.60
CA GLU A 153 -4.58 20.70 -10.08
C GLU A 153 -5.14 20.54 -11.50
N GLU A 154 -4.45 19.78 -12.36
CA GLU A 154 -4.96 19.39 -13.68
C GLU A 154 -6.27 18.58 -13.56
N GLN A 155 -6.29 17.53 -12.73
CA GLN A 155 -7.46 16.68 -12.57
C GLN A 155 -8.64 17.43 -11.93
N LYS A 156 -8.37 18.31 -10.95
CA LYS A 156 -9.40 19.19 -10.38
C LYS A 156 -10.04 20.11 -11.43
N LYS A 157 -9.25 20.67 -12.36
CA LYS A 157 -9.78 21.50 -13.46
C LYS A 157 -10.66 20.72 -14.43
N LEU A 158 -10.49 19.39 -14.52
CA LEU A 158 -11.37 18.48 -15.27
C LEU A 158 -12.64 18.09 -14.47
N GLY A 159 -12.86 18.67 -13.29
CA GLY A 159 -14.01 18.40 -12.45
C GLY A 159 -13.91 17.12 -11.62
N LYS A 160 -12.73 16.49 -11.57
CA LYS A 160 -12.49 15.27 -10.77
C LYS A 160 -12.43 15.57 -9.28
N LYS A 161 -12.93 14.65 -8.47
CA LYS A 161 -12.77 14.67 -7.01
C LYS A 161 -11.50 13.92 -6.64
N VAL A 162 -10.40 14.67 -6.57
CA VAL A 162 -9.05 14.13 -6.36
C VAL A 162 -8.78 13.88 -4.89
N TYR A 163 -8.38 12.65 -4.55
CA TYR A 163 -7.78 12.30 -3.27
C TYR A 163 -6.27 12.12 -3.41
N HIS A 164 -5.52 12.76 -2.52
CA HIS A 164 -4.06 12.65 -2.46
C HIS A 164 -3.68 11.99 -1.12
N PRO A 165 -3.27 10.70 -1.13
CA PRO A 165 -2.97 9.95 0.08
C PRO A 165 -1.75 10.50 0.84
N ARG A 166 -1.69 10.22 2.15
CA ARG A 166 -0.53 10.50 3.04
C ARG A 166 -0.18 11.98 3.18
N GLN A 167 -1.19 12.82 3.38
CA GLN A 167 -0.94 14.21 3.77
C GLN A 167 -0.58 14.29 5.25
N ASP A 168 0.24 15.28 5.60
CA ASP A 168 0.79 15.46 6.95
C ASP A 168 -0.29 15.65 8.04
N ASP A 169 -1.51 16.01 7.66
CA ASP A 169 -2.66 16.27 8.53
C ASP A 169 -3.64 15.09 8.64
N THR A 170 -3.35 13.95 8.01
CA THR A 170 -4.20 12.76 8.07
C THR A 170 -3.80 11.86 9.24
N VAL A 171 -4.80 11.28 9.93
CA VAL A 171 -4.55 10.17 10.87
C VAL A 171 -3.77 9.10 10.12
N ASP A 172 -2.69 8.59 10.73
CA ASP A 172 -1.87 7.56 10.11
C ASP A 172 -2.61 6.21 10.10
N LEU A 173 -3.57 6.10 9.18
CA LEU A 173 -4.36 4.90 8.90
C LEU A 173 -3.45 3.73 8.50
N ASP A 174 -2.28 4.05 7.93
CA ASP A 174 -1.27 3.07 7.58
C ASP A 174 -0.66 2.42 8.85
N ALA A 175 -0.41 3.20 9.90
CA ALA A 175 0.07 2.70 11.19
C ALA A 175 -0.96 1.79 11.88
N LEU A 176 -2.25 2.14 11.81
CA LEU A 176 -3.33 1.33 12.36
C LEU A 176 -3.42 -0.06 11.71
N ALA A 177 -3.21 -0.12 10.39
CA ALA A 177 -3.17 -1.39 9.65
C ALA A 177 -2.05 -2.33 10.14
N TYR A 178 -0.93 -1.77 10.63
CA TYR A 178 0.17 -2.56 11.20
C TYR A 178 0.06 -2.80 12.70
N ALA A 179 -0.69 -1.97 13.43
CA ALA A 179 -1.13 -2.32 14.78
C ALA A 179 -2.03 -3.58 14.75
N GLU A 180 -2.96 -3.69 13.78
CA GLU A 180 -3.75 -4.91 13.54
C GLU A 180 -2.83 -6.13 13.27
N ALA A 181 -1.83 -5.97 12.40
CA ALA A 181 -0.87 -7.03 12.12
C ALA A 181 -0.04 -7.45 13.35
N GLY A 182 0.22 -6.53 14.28
CA GLY A 182 0.89 -6.81 15.54
C GLY A 182 0.05 -7.64 16.50
N VAL A 183 -1.24 -7.33 16.63
CA VAL A 183 -2.22 -8.13 17.41
C VAL A 183 -2.38 -9.52 16.78
N GLU A 184 -2.48 -9.59 15.45
CA GLU A 184 -2.52 -10.83 14.67
C GLU A 184 -1.29 -11.71 14.95
N LEU A 185 -0.08 -11.12 14.89
CA LEU A 185 1.18 -11.81 15.17
C LEU A 185 1.25 -12.30 16.63
N ALA A 186 0.84 -11.47 17.59
CA ALA A 186 0.86 -11.85 18.99
C ALA A 186 -0.03 -13.07 19.28
N ARG A 187 -1.22 -13.13 18.66
CA ARG A 187 -2.12 -14.30 18.76
C ARG A 187 -1.50 -15.55 18.13
N GLN A 188 -0.90 -15.42 16.95
CA GLN A 188 -0.23 -16.54 16.28
C GLN A 188 0.98 -17.10 17.04
N CYS A 189 1.64 -16.28 17.87
CA CYS A 189 2.72 -16.75 18.74
C CYS A 189 2.22 -17.52 19.98
N GLU A 190 0.91 -17.48 20.26
CA GLU A 190 0.27 -18.18 21.38
C GLU A 190 -0.34 -19.54 20.94
N GLU A 191 -0.40 -19.82 19.63
CA GLU A 191 -0.82 -21.10 19.01
C GLU A 191 0.29 -22.17 19.06
#